data_AF-A0A914SSE9-F1
#
_entry.id   AF-A0A914SSE9-F1
#
_cell.length_a   1.000
_cell.length_b   1.000
_cell.length_c   1.000
_cell.angle_alpha   90.00
_cell.angle_beta   90.00
_cell.angle_gamma   90.00
#
_symmetry.space_group_name_H-M   'P 1'
#
loop_
_entity.id
_entity.type
_entity.pdbx_description
1 polymer ?
#
loop_
_entity_poly.entity_id
_entity_poly.type
_entity_poly.pdbx_seq_one_letter_code
_entity_poly.pdbx_strand_id
1 'polypeptide(L)'
;MKAETSRDYERALKISNKLIRQFQKETYAYKCKLVSLIQLGKVNEAYEFLKKTPSDQLGDVAFEKAYVYYRRNENEQAEKELVAANQKDPAVIELKAQLAYRLERYDEARNLLRELLRSYNDDFDELRRANLIAMETHLQSMGTACEPQTDLDTFEQIYNAACHQIELENYNEAIKLLDKAHKVCKETLAEDEVPDDEIDEELATILVQKAFALQKLGRHDEALKIYAEVNAKNPSDVNARATLLNNIQSTRAEPNISDVRKKLKAALKLDKTKLSKRQQRTLASNQELIKVIAKLRGRQNKKKKQIADDTEIVTGKLKTRKRKRKIILPKCYDPTAVPDPERWLPKQERSTYKKKLNKKFKDRDVGRGTQGAAAGIASDKMDYSKASPAPPHKSPATAASPAQAAEGPRQKGPAGKPKNAKKKGGKNRF
;
A
#
# COMPACT_ATOMS: atom_id res chain seq x y z
N MET A 1 2.19 16.85 37.28
CA MET A 1 1.15 17.91 37.10
C MET A 1 -0.03 17.34 36.32
N LYS A 2 -1.25 17.84 36.52
CA LYS A 2 -2.55 17.37 35.96
C LYS A 2 -2.63 17.06 34.44
N ALA A 3 -1.59 17.33 33.64
CA ALA A 3 -1.56 17.11 32.19
C ALA A 3 -1.41 15.64 31.78
N GLU A 4 -0.70 14.82 32.57
CA GLU A 4 -0.59 13.37 32.31
C GLU A 4 -1.96 12.69 32.50
N THR A 5 -2.73 13.15 33.48
CA THR A 5 -4.11 12.75 33.74
C THR A 5 -5.15 13.38 32.78
N SER A 6 -4.88 14.53 32.17
CA SER A 6 -5.84 15.22 31.28
C SER A 6 -5.55 15.05 29.78
N ARG A 7 -4.41 14.43 29.42
CA ARG A 7 -3.92 14.24 28.03
C ARG A 7 -3.90 15.53 27.17
N ASP A 8 -3.81 16.70 27.81
CA ASP A 8 -3.74 18.02 27.14
C ASP A 8 -2.27 18.43 26.92
N TYR A 9 -1.66 17.80 25.91
CA TYR A 9 -0.23 17.98 25.59
C TYR A 9 0.08 19.35 24.97
N GLU A 10 -0.88 20.01 24.31
CA GLU A 10 -0.71 21.38 23.79
C GLU A 10 -0.58 22.39 24.92
N ARG A 11 -1.42 22.27 25.95
CA ARG A 11 -1.30 23.09 27.15
C ARG A 11 -0.04 22.77 27.93
N ALA A 12 0.30 21.49 28.08
CA ALA A 12 1.54 21.05 28.72
C ALA A 12 2.78 21.66 28.02
N LEU A 13 2.80 21.67 26.69
CA LEU A 13 3.87 22.28 25.90
C LEU A 13 3.96 23.80 26.13
N LYS A 14 2.83 24.51 26.15
CA LYS A 14 2.79 25.96 26.43
C LYS A 14 3.32 26.28 27.82
N ILE A 15 2.92 25.51 28.83
CA ILE A 15 3.36 25.70 30.22
C ILE A 15 4.86 25.38 30.35
N SER A 16 5.31 24.27 29.80
CA SER A 16 6.72 23.85 29.84
C SER A 16 7.63 24.90 29.21
N ASN A 17 7.22 25.51 28.09
CA ASN A 17 7.96 26.62 27.48
C ASN A 17 8.06 27.87 28.38
N LYS A 18 7.01 28.17 29.18
CA LYS A 18 7.05 29.28 30.14
C LYS A 18 7.99 28.95 31.30
N LEU A 19 7.92 27.73 31.82
CA LEU A 19 8.77 27.26 32.91
C LEU A 19 10.26 27.28 32.53
N ILE A 20 10.62 26.79 31.34
CA ILE A 20 12.01 26.80 30.86
C ILE A 20 12.58 28.23 30.78
N ARG A 21 11.76 29.22 30.40
CA ARG A 21 12.19 30.63 30.34
C ARG A 21 12.46 31.23 31.72
N GLN A 22 11.68 30.84 32.72
CA GLN A 22 11.78 31.37 34.09
C GLN A 22 12.79 30.59 34.94
N PHE A 23 12.90 29.28 34.72
CA PHE A 23 13.66 28.33 35.53
C PHE A 23 14.52 27.45 34.63
N GLN A 24 15.66 27.97 34.16
CA GLN A 24 16.54 27.28 33.21
C GLN A 24 17.21 26.00 33.76
N LYS A 25 17.23 25.84 35.10
CA LYS A 25 17.77 24.64 35.77
C LYS A 25 16.72 23.56 36.02
N GLU A 26 15.44 23.83 35.74
CA GLU A 26 14.35 22.90 36.00
C GLU A 26 14.27 21.82 34.92
N THR A 27 15.04 20.74 35.07
CA THR A 27 15.17 19.66 34.09
C THR A 27 13.84 18.98 33.79
N TYR A 28 12.92 18.92 34.75
CA TYR A 28 11.60 18.32 34.54
C TYR A 28 10.76 19.10 33.52
N ALA A 29 10.91 20.43 33.45
CA ALA A 29 10.21 21.24 32.44
C ALA A 29 10.69 20.93 31.02
N TYR A 30 11.98 20.63 30.85
CA TYR A 30 12.55 20.19 29.57
C TYR A 30 12.01 18.81 29.17
N LYS A 31 11.98 17.85 30.11
CA LYS A 31 11.37 16.54 29.89
C LYS A 31 9.89 16.65 29.52
N CYS A 32 9.09 17.43 30.24
CA CYS A 32 7.68 17.66 29.92
C CYS A 32 7.48 18.24 28.52
N LYS A 33 8.32 19.21 28.12
CA LYS A 33 8.30 19.75 26.76
C LYS A 33 8.59 18.66 25.72
N LEU A 34 9.62 17.84 25.94
CA LEU A 34 10.01 16.77 25.03
C LEU A 34 8.89 15.73 24.86
N VAL A 35 8.34 15.23 25.97
CA VAL A 35 7.19 14.30 25.97
C VAL A 35 5.99 14.92 25.26
N SER A 36 5.69 16.19 25.51
CA SER A 36 4.57 16.88 24.84
C SER A 36 4.77 16.96 23.33
N LEU A 37 6.00 17.24 22.86
CA LEU A 37 6.30 17.24 21.43
C LEU A 37 6.14 15.86 20.81
N ILE A 38 6.58 14.81 21.50
CA ILE A 38 6.43 13.40 21.08
C ILE A 38 4.94 13.04 20.95
N GLN A 39 4.13 13.31 21.98
CA GLN A 39 2.71 12.97 22.03
C GLN A 39 1.85 13.80 21.05
N LEU A 40 2.35 14.95 20.60
CA LEU A 40 1.73 15.75 19.54
C LEU A 40 2.20 15.36 18.14
N GLY A 41 3.02 14.31 18.01
CA GLY A 41 3.61 13.87 16.74
C GLY A 41 4.64 14.84 16.14
N LYS A 42 5.07 15.85 16.89
CA LYS A 42 6.03 16.88 16.47
C LYS A 42 7.47 16.37 16.60
N VAL A 43 7.76 15.21 16.01
CA VAL A 43 9.04 14.50 16.14
C VAL A 43 10.23 15.35 15.67
N ASN A 44 10.06 16.11 14.59
CA ASN A 44 11.12 16.99 14.07
C ASN A 44 11.41 18.17 15.01
N GLU A 45 10.38 18.75 15.65
CA GLU A 45 10.57 19.79 16.65
C GLU A 45 11.23 19.22 17.92
N ALA A 46 10.87 17.99 18.32
CA ALA A 46 11.52 17.28 19.43
C ALA A 46 13.01 17.04 19.15
N TYR A 47 13.36 16.63 17.94
CA TYR A 47 14.75 16.45 17.52
C TYR A 47 15.53 17.76 17.53
N GLU A 48 14.99 18.83 16.96
CA GLU A 48 15.62 20.15 16.98
C GLU A 48 15.79 20.68 18.41
N PHE A 49 14.82 20.39 19.29
CA PHE A 49 14.90 20.73 20.70
C PHE A 49 16.03 19.97 21.41
N LEU A 50 16.17 18.66 21.17
CA LEU A 50 17.26 17.83 21.70
C LEU A 50 18.63 18.33 21.22
N LYS A 51 18.76 18.75 19.96
CA LYS A 51 20.01 19.22 19.39
C LYS A 51 20.46 20.57 19.96
N LYS A 52 19.51 21.46 20.27
CA LYS A 52 19.78 22.82 20.78
C LYS A 52 19.96 22.87 22.28
N THR A 53 19.46 21.86 23.01
CA THR A 53 19.50 21.84 24.46
C THR A 53 20.73 21.08 24.95
N PRO A 54 21.60 21.69 25.76
CA PRO A 54 22.73 21.00 26.39
C PRO A 54 22.28 19.77 27.21
N SER A 55 23.09 18.71 27.19
CA SER A 55 22.73 17.43 27.83
C SER A 55 22.55 17.52 29.35
N ASP A 56 23.22 18.46 30.00
CA ASP A 56 23.14 18.76 31.43
C ASP A 56 21.78 19.39 31.83
N GLN A 57 21.10 20.05 30.90
CA GLN A 57 19.79 20.68 31.14
C GLN A 57 18.59 19.75 30.91
N LEU A 58 18.78 18.69 30.13
CA LEU A 58 17.70 17.79 29.73
C LEU A 58 17.24 16.86 30.85
N GLY A 59 18.10 16.58 31.84
CA GLY A 59 17.84 15.58 32.87
C GLY A 59 17.80 14.15 32.32
N ASP A 60 17.10 13.25 33.01
CA ASP A 60 16.94 11.85 32.58
C ASP A 60 15.86 11.72 31.50
N VAL A 61 16.31 11.75 30.24
CA VAL A 61 15.48 11.66 29.03
C VAL A 61 16.00 10.62 28.03
N ALA A 62 16.77 9.63 28.50
CA ALA A 62 17.40 8.64 27.62
C ALA A 62 16.37 7.89 26.77
N PHE A 63 15.23 7.52 27.36
CA PHE A 63 14.12 6.88 26.65
C PHE A 63 13.49 7.80 25.61
N GLU A 64 13.10 9.03 25.97
CA GLU A 64 12.47 9.96 25.04
C GLU A 64 13.39 10.32 23.88
N LYS A 65 14.69 10.49 24.16
CA LYS A 65 15.70 10.75 23.15
C LYS A 65 15.87 9.57 22.19
N ALA A 66 15.94 8.35 22.73
CA ALA A 66 15.94 7.13 21.91
C ALA A 66 14.67 7.02 21.05
N TYR A 67 13.50 7.32 21.62
CA TYR A 67 12.23 7.27 20.89
C TYR A 67 12.20 8.29 19.73
N VAL A 68 12.71 9.51 19.92
CA VAL A 68 12.83 10.49 18.83
C VAL A 68 13.73 9.99 17.71
N TYR A 69 14.90 9.42 18.03
CA TYR A 69 15.78 8.81 17.01
C TYR A 69 15.10 7.64 16.29
N TYR A 70 14.42 6.76 17.04
CA TYR A 70 13.64 5.66 16.49
C TYR A 70 12.57 6.16 15.50
N ARG A 71 11.81 7.20 15.86
CA ARG A 71 10.77 7.77 14.99
C ARG A 71 11.34 8.43 13.72
N ARG A 72 12.60 8.88 13.77
CA ARG A 72 13.33 9.42 12.62
C ARG A 72 14.07 8.38 11.78
N ASN A 73 13.94 7.09 12.13
CA ASN A 73 14.67 5.98 11.50
C ASN A 73 16.21 6.08 11.69
N GLU A 74 16.67 6.82 12.70
CA GLU A 74 18.06 6.92 13.13
C GLU A 74 18.35 5.78 14.13
N ASN A 75 18.37 4.54 13.61
CA ASN A 75 18.31 3.32 14.43
C ASN A 75 19.56 3.13 15.32
N GLU A 76 20.76 3.41 14.82
CA GLU A 76 22.02 3.28 15.59
C GLU A 76 22.04 4.23 16.79
N GLN A 77 21.57 5.46 16.59
CA GLN A 77 21.45 6.47 17.63
C GLN A 77 20.40 6.05 18.66
N ALA A 78 19.26 5.51 18.22
CA ALA A 78 18.25 4.98 19.13
C ALA A 78 18.80 3.86 20.02
N GLU A 79 19.54 2.91 19.47
CA GLU A 79 20.19 1.84 20.25
C GLU A 79 21.17 2.38 21.27
N LYS A 80 22.00 3.36 20.86
CA LYS A 80 22.99 3.97 21.74
C LYS A 80 22.35 4.64 22.96
N GLU A 81 21.28 5.41 22.76
CA GLU A 81 20.58 6.09 23.86
C GLU A 81 19.83 5.10 24.76
N LEU A 82 19.31 3.99 24.22
CA LEU A 82 18.64 2.94 24.99
C LEU A 82 19.55 2.24 26.00
N VAL A 83 20.88 2.25 25.80
CA VAL A 83 21.83 1.69 26.78
C VAL A 83 21.82 2.48 28.09
N ALA A 84 21.64 3.80 28.02
CA ALA A 84 21.62 4.67 29.19
C ALA A 84 20.25 4.71 29.90
N ALA A 85 19.19 4.21 29.26
CA ALA A 85 17.85 4.17 29.83
C ALA A 85 17.70 3.09 30.92
N ASN A 86 16.63 3.17 31.71
CA ASN A 86 16.32 2.15 32.71
C ASN A 86 15.97 0.81 32.05
N GLN A 87 16.86 -0.17 32.15
CA GLN A 87 16.71 -1.47 31.49
C GLN A 87 15.54 -2.32 32.00
N LYS A 88 15.00 -2.00 33.17
CA LYS A 88 13.85 -2.69 33.76
C LYS A 88 12.51 -2.05 33.39
N ASP A 89 12.53 -0.88 32.78
CA ASP A 89 11.32 -0.18 32.37
C ASP A 89 10.66 -0.92 31.19
N PRO A 90 9.39 -1.35 31.29
CA PRO A 90 8.71 -2.05 30.21
C PRO A 90 8.69 -1.24 28.91
N ALA A 91 8.62 0.09 28.97
CA ALA A 91 8.65 0.93 27.77
C ALA A 91 10.00 0.85 27.04
N VAL A 92 11.11 0.73 27.78
CA VAL A 92 12.46 0.54 27.23
C VAL A 92 12.59 -0.83 26.57
N ILE A 93 12.07 -1.88 27.20
CA ILE A 93 12.08 -3.25 26.66
C ILE A 93 11.23 -3.31 25.37
N GLU A 94 10.06 -2.68 25.37
CA GLU A 94 9.17 -2.61 24.20
C GLU A 94 9.85 -1.89 23.02
N LEU A 95 10.46 -0.72 23.26
CA LEU A 95 11.16 0.02 22.21
C LEU A 95 12.37 -0.75 21.66
N LYS A 96 13.08 -1.50 22.51
CA LYS A 96 14.14 -2.41 22.08
C LYS A 96 13.61 -3.52 21.18
N ALA A 97 12.48 -4.15 21.55
CA ALA A 97 11.88 -5.19 20.73
C ALA A 97 11.46 -4.65 19.34
N GLN A 98 10.86 -3.46 19.30
CA GLN A 98 10.48 -2.79 18.05
C GLN A 98 11.70 -2.43 17.18
N LEU A 99 12.80 -1.99 17.80
CA LEU A 99 14.04 -1.65 17.09
C LEU A 99 14.75 -2.90 16.57
N ALA A 100 14.82 -3.96 17.38
CA ALA A 100 15.32 -5.27 16.97
C ALA A 100 14.50 -5.83 15.80
N TYR A 101 13.16 -5.73 15.83
CA TYR A 101 12.31 -6.11 14.71
C TYR A 101 12.64 -5.35 13.43
N ARG A 102 12.75 -4.02 13.50
CA ARG A 102 13.10 -3.16 12.35
C ARG A 102 14.45 -3.53 11.73
N LEU A 103 15.41 -3.92 12.56
CA LEU A 103 16.74 -4.34 12.13
C LEU A 103 16.79 -5.82 11.69
N GLU A 104 15.65 -6.51 11.78
CA GLU A 104 15.43 -7.93 11.48
C GLU A 104 16.21 -8.88 12.41
N ARG A 105 16.44 -8.44 13.65
CA ARG A 105 16.95 -9.28 14.74
C ARG A 105 15.79 -9.95 15.46
N TYR A 106 15.09 -10.83 14.75
CA TYR A 106 13.83 -11.42 15.21
C TYR A 106 13.98 -12.27 16.49
N ASP A 107 15.11 -12.97 16.66
CA ASP A 107 15.38 -13.74 17.89
C ASP A 107 15.46 -12.84 19.13
N GLU A 108 16.13 -11.69 19.01
CA GLU A 108 16.23 -10.69 20.08
C GLU A 108 14.86 -10.10 20.40
N ALA A 109 14.12 -9.66 19.37
CA ALA A 109 12.77 -9.10 19.51
C ALA A 109 11.79 -10.10 20.16
N ARG A 110 11.81 -11.36 19.71
CA ARG A 110 10.98 -12.45 20.28
C ARG A 110 11.26 -12.64 21.77
N ASN A 111 12.53 -12.66 22.17
CA ASN A 111 12.91 -12.90 23.56
C ASN A 111 12.46 -11.74 24.47
N LEU A 112 12.59 -10.49 24.01
CA LEU A 112 12.11 -9.31 24.74
C LEU A 112 10.58 -9.30 24.89
N LEU A 113 9.83 -9.66 23.84
CA LEU A 113 8.37 -9.76 23.91
C LEU A 113 7.90 -10.89 24.85
N ARG A 114 8.59 -12.05 24.85
CA ARG A 114 8.31 -13.13 25.81
C ARG A 114 8.56 -12.69 27.26
N GLU A 115 9.62 -11.91 27.49
CA GLU A 115 9.88 -11.34 28.81
C GLU A 115 8.76 -10.38 29.25
N LEU A 116 8.30 -9.51 28.35
CA LEU A 116 7.20 -8.59 28.62
C LEU A 116 5.91 -9.34 28.96
N LEU A 117 5.49 -10.28 28.12
CA LEU A 117 4.27 -11.09 28.32
C LEU A 117 4.32 -11.97 29.58
N ARG A 118 5.52 -12.28 30.10
CA ARG A 118 5.67 -13.01 31.36
C ARG A 118 5.59 -12.09 32.58
N SER A 119 6.06 -10.85 32.44
CA SER A 119 6.34 -9.97 33.58
C SER A 119 5.28 -8.89 33.77
N TYR A 120 4.50 -8.60 32.73
CA TYR A 120 3.46 -7.57 32.71
C TYR A 120 2.19 -8.16 32.10
N ASN A 121 1.05 -7.66 32.57
CA ASN A 121 -0.27 -7.97 32.03
C ASN A 121 -1.05 -6.64 31.99
N ASP A 122 -1.27 -6.14 30.78
CA ASP A 122 -1.95 -4.87 30.52
C ASP A 122 -2.75 -4.95 29.20
N ASP A 123 -3.41 -3.85 28.85
CA ASP A 123 -4.26 -3.75 27.66
C ASP A 123 -3.51 -3.97 26.32
N PHE A 124 -2.18 -4.09 26.34
CA PHE A 124 -1.35 -4.31 25.14
C PHE A 124 -0.95 -5.77 24.93
N ASP A 125 -1.36 -6.70 25.81
CA ASP A 125 -0.97 -8.12 25.72
C ASP A 125 -1.38 -8.78 24.40
N GLU A 126 -2.59 -8.49 23.89
CA GLU A 126 -3.07 -9.01 22.61
C GLU A 126 -2.20 -8.57 21.43
N LEU A 127 -1.76 -7.30 21.45
CA LEU A 127 -0.88 -6.71 20.45
C LEU A 127 0.54 -7.31 20.54
N ARG A 128 1.06 -7.49 21.76
CA ARG A 128 2.36 -8.16 21.98
C ARG A 128 2.33 -9.61 21.51
N ARG A 129 1.23 -10.33 21.73
CA ARG A 129 1.03 -11.70 21.19
C ARG A 129 1.01 -11.72 19.67
N ALA A 130 0.26 -10.81 19.04
CA ALA A 130 0.26 -10.70 17.58
C ALA A 130 1.67 -10.45 17.03
N ASN A 131 2.41 -9.52 17.64
CA ASN A 131 3.81 -9.22 17.28
C ASN A 131 4.72 -10.44 17.50
N LEU A 132 4.57 -11.16 18.61
CA LEU A 132 5.36 -12.36 18.91
C LEU A 132 5.18 -13.43 17.81
N ILE A 133 3.94 -13.71 17.41
CA ILE A 133 3.63 -14.69 16.34
C ILE A 133 4.27 -14.25 15.02
N ALA A 134 4.26 -12.94 14.71
CA ALA A 134 4.94 -12.42 13.53
C ALA A 134 6.46 -12.63 13.59
N MET A 135 7.10 -12.43 14.75
CA MET A 135 8.54 -12.71 14.93
C MET A 135 8.83 -14.19 14.71
N GLU A 136 8.04 -15.07 15.31
CA GLU A 136 8.19 -16.53 15.19
C GLU A 136 7.97 -16.99 13.75
N THR A 137 7.06 -16.37 13.00
CA THR A 137 6.85 -16.59 11.57
C THR A 137 8.09 -16.20 10.75
N HIS A 138 8.69 -15.05 11.03
CA HIS A 138 9.93 -14.65 10.36
C HIS A 138 11.09 -15.60 10.66
N LEU A 139 11.23 -16.04 11.92
CA LEU A 139 12.25 -17.00 12.32
C LEU A 139 12.05 -18.36 11.65
N GLN A 140 10.82 -18.86 11.59
CA GLN A 140 10.46 -20.07 10.84
C GLN A 140 10.90 -19.95 9.38
N SER A 141 10.62 -18.80 8.76
CA SER A 141 11.02 -18.54 7.36
C SER A 141 12.54 -18.48 7.13
N MET A 142 13.31 -18.24 8.20
CA MET A 142 14.77 -18.24 8.21
C MET A 142 15.36 -19.61 8.59
N GLY A 143 14.53 -20.62 8.84
CA GLY A 143 14.93 -21.97 9.20
C GLY A 143 15.05 -22.22 10.71
N THR A 144 14.69 -21.26 11.55
CA THR A 144 14.63 -21.44 13.01
C THR A 144 13.26 -21.98 13.37
N ALA A 145 13.18 -23.27 13.71
CA ALA A 145 11.94 -23.92 14.09
C ALA A 145 11.26 -23.19 15.26
N CYS A 146 10.02 -22.75 15.04
CA CYS A 146 9.17 -22.15 16.06
C CYS A 146 7.83 -22.90 16.09
N GLU A 147 7.32 -23.18 17.28
CA GLU A 147 6.03 -23.87 17.40
C GLU A 147 4.87 -22.91 17.08
N PRO A 148 3.84 -23.37 16.34
CA PRO A 148 2.65 -22.57 16.09
C PRO A 148 1.90 -22.24 17.38
N GLN A 149 1.55 -20.97 17.59
CA GLN A 149 0.65 -20.56 18.67
C GLN A 149 -0.78 -21.00 18.36
N THR A 150 -1.48 -21.54 19.36
CA THR A 150 -2.88 -22.03 19.23
C THR A 150 -3.91 -21.10 19.83
N ASP A 151 -3.50 -20.33 20.85
CA ASP A 151 -4.37 -19.39 21.55
C ASP A 151 -4.39 -18.07 20.78
N LEU A 152 -5.45 -17.88 20.00
CA LEU A 152 -5.59 -16.82 19.00
C LEU A 152 -6.93 -16.11 19.18
N ASP A 153 -6.86 -14.89 19.72
CA ASP A 153 -8.01 -14.09 20.13
C ASP A 153 -8.39 -13.05 19.05
N THR A 154 -7.40 -12.38 18.46
CA THR A 154 -7.64 -11.30 17.47
C THR A 154 -7.42 -11.76 16.03
N PHE A 155 -7.97 -11.03 15.06
CA PHE A 155 -7.78 -11.37 13.65
C PHE A 155 -6.32 -11.24 13.20
N GLU A 156 -5.53 -10.34 13.80
CA GLU A 156 -4.10 -10.18 13.54
C GLU A 156 -3.30 -11.40 14.03
N GLN A 157 -3.65 -11.91 15.22
CA GLN A 157 -3.05 -13.15 15.74
C GLN A 157 -3.36 -14.33 14.81
N ILE A 158 -4.62 -14.47 14.38
CA ILE A 158 -5.05 -15.52 13.46
C ILE A 158 -4.36 -15.37 12.09
N TYR A 159 -4.25 -14.14 11.57
CA TYR A 159 -3.55 -13.85 10.32
C TYR A 159 -2.07 -14.21 10.39
N ASN A 160 -1.38 -13.83 11.47
CA ASN A 160 0.03 -14.16 11.67
C ASN A 160 0.24 -15.67 11.83
N ALA A 161 -0.66 -16.37 12.54
CA ALA A 161 -0.64 -17.82 12.64
C ALA A 161 -0.86 -18.49 11.27
N ALA A 162 -1.71 -17.92 10.41
CA ALA A 162 -1.86 -18.39 9.05
C ALA A 162 -0.59 -18.20 8.21
N CYS A 163 0.09 -17.06 8.36
CA CYS A 163 1.40 -16.82 7.73
C CYS A 163 2.45 -17.81 8.24
N HIS A 164 2.42 -18.17 9.52
CA HIS A 164 3.27 -19.23 10.06
C HIS A 164 2.99 -20.59 9.37
N GLN A 165 1.72 -20.96 9.21
CA GLN A 165 1.34 -22.18 8.47
C GLN A 165 1.78 -22.14 6.99
N ILE A 166 1.82 -20.95 6.36
CA ILE A 166 2.37 -20.78 5.01
C ILE A 166 3.86 -21.12 4.98
N GLU A 167 4.65 -20.66 5.96
CA GLU A 167 6.09 -20.95 6.04
C GLU A 167 6.37 -22.43 6.39
N LEU A 168 5.41 -23.11 7.04
CA LEU A 168 5.41 -24.58 7.21
C LEU A 168 4.93 -25.35 5.98
N GLU A 169 4.55 -24.66 4.90
CA GLU A 169 3.94 -25.24 3.69
C GLU A 169 2.61 -25.98 3.93
N ASN A 170 1.97 -25.75 5.08
CA ASN A 170 0.65 -26.26 5.44
C ASN A 170 -0.47 -25.39 4.84
N TYR A 171 -0.49 -25.26 3.51
CA TYR A 171 -1.35 -24.30 2.81
C TYR A 171 -2.85 -24.51 3.04
N ASN A 172 -3.31 -25.75 3.25
CA ASN A 172 -4.71 -26.02 3.56
C ASN A 172 -5.12 -25.44 4.90
N GLU A 173 -4.27 -25.55 5.92
CA GLU A 173 -4.54 -25.01 7.25
C GLU A 173 -4.41 -23.48 7.25
N ALA A 174 -3.41 -22.95 6.53
CA ALA A 174 -3.28 -21.52 6.31
C ALA A 174 -4.54 -20.90 5.70
N ILE A 175 -5.17 -21.55 4.70
CA ILE A 175 -6.41 -21.04 4.09
C ILE A 175 -7.56 -21.00 5.11
N LYS A 176 -7.72 -22.03 5.95
CA LYS A 176 -8.75 -22.03 7.01
C LYS A 176 -8.55 -20.88 7.99
N LEU A 177 -7.31 -20.66 8.43
CA LEU A 177 -6.98 -19.56 9.33
C LEU A 177 -7.19 -18.20 8.65
N LEU A 178 -6.85 -18.05 7.37
CA LEU A 178 -7.10 -16.81 6.61
C LEU A 178 -8.59 -16.54 6.42
N ASP A 179 -9.40 -17.58 6.20
CA ASP A 179 -10.86 -17.45 6.14
C ASP A 179 -11.44 -17.04 7.50
N LYS A 180 -10.91 -17.61 8.60
CA LYS A 180 -11.25 -17.19 9.97
C LYS A 180 -10.84 -15.74 10.22
N ALA A 181 -9.61 -15.35 9.91
CA ALA A 181 -9.10 -13.99 10.08
C ALA A 181 -9.92 -12.98 9.28
N HIS A 182 -10.25 -13.29 8.02
CA HIS A 182 -11.09 -12.45 7.17
C HIS A 182 -12.48 -12.24 7.79
N LYS A 183 -13.09 -13.30 8.32
CA LYS A 183 -14.40 -13.22 8.98
C LYS A 183 -14.32 -12.35 10.23
N VAL A 184 -13.39 -12.64 11.15
CA VAL A 184 -13.23 -11.92 12.42
C VAL A 184 -12.90 -10.44 12.16
N CYS A 185 -11.96 -10.14 11.26
CA CYS A 185 -11.61 -8.77 10.87
C CYS A 185 -12.84 -7.98 10.40
N LYS A 186 -13.64 -8.57 9.50
CA LYS A 186 -14.85 -7.93 8.99
C LYS A 186 -15.90 -7.71 10.08
N GLU A 187 -16.12 -8.69 10.96
CA GLU A 187 -17.10 -8.59 12.04
C GLU A 187 -16.68 -7.54 13.07
N THR A 188 -15.44 -7.59 13.57
CA THR A 188 -14.91 -6.64 14.56
C THR A 188 -14.93 -5.21 14.04
N LEU A 189 -14.43 -4.95 12.83
CA LEU A 189 -14.40 -3.58 12.29
C LEU A 189 -15.80 -3.05 11.96
N ALA A 190 -16.74 -3.91 11.57
CA ALA A 190 -18.13 -3.49 11.35
C ALA A 190 -18.85 -3.16 12.66
N GLU A 191 -18.56 -3.90 13.75
CA GLU A 191 -19.05 -3.59 15.10
C GLU A 191 -18.54 -2.23 15.59
N ASP A 192 -17.30 -1.87 15.22
CA ASP A 192 -16.69 -0.56 15.49
C ASP A 192 -17.16 0.57 14.52
N GLU A 193 -18.19 0.31 13.70
CA GLU A 193 -18.74 1.24 12.71
C GLU A 193 -17.71 1.78 11.70
N VAL A 194 -16.64 1.01 11.44
CA VAL A 194 -15.62 1.35 10.44
C VAL A 194 -16.23 1.29 9.04
N PRO A 195 -15.99 2.28 8.17
CA PRO A 195 -16.50 2.27 6.79
C PRO A 195 -16.04 1.05 5.99
N ASP A 196 -16.91 0.53 5.12
CA ASP A 196 -16.63 -0.66 4.29
C ASP A 196 -15.35 -0.52 3.44
N ASP A 197 -15.00 0.69 2.99
CA ASP A 197 -13.78 0.95 2.22
C ASP A 197 -12.51 0.86 3.08
N GLU A 198 -12.56 1.25 4.35
CA GLU A 198 -11.47 1.06 5.30
C GLU A 198 -11.33 -0.41 5.71
N ILE A 199 -12.45 -1.13 5.87
CA ILE A 199 -12.45 -2.59 6.08
C ILE A 199 -11.80 -3.30 4.88
N ASP A 200 -12.14 -2.90 3.66
CA ASP A 200 -11.57 -3.46 2.44
C ASP A 200 -10.05 -3.26 2.32
N GLU A 201 -9.52 -2.15 2.84
CA GLU A 201 -8.08 -1.90 2.93
C GLU A 201 -7.39 -2.89 3.88
N GLU A 202 -7.96 -3.15 5.05
CA GLU A 202 -7.44 -4.12 6.02
C GLU A 202 -7.49 -5.56 5.48
N LEU A 203 -8.63 -5.93 4.86
CA LEU A 203 -8.82 -7.26 4.28
C LEU A 203 -7.89 -7.55 3.10
N ALA A 204 -7.36 -6.53 2.42
CA ALA A 204 -6.48 -6.71 1.26
C ALA A 204 -5.25 -7.57 1.58
N THR A 205 -4.66 -7.39 2.76
CA THR A 205 -3.48 -8.16 3.21
C THR A 205 -3.83 -9.64 3.41
N ILE A 206 -4.98 -9.92 4.06
CA ILE A 206 -5.47 -11.28 4.30
C ILE A 206 -5.76 -11.98 2.96
N LEU A 207 -6.46 -11.30 2.06
CA LEU A 207 -6.84 -11.84 0.75
C LEU A 207 -5.62 -12.15 -0.14
N VAL A 208 -4.60 -11.28 -0.14
CA VAL A 208 -3.37 -11.51 -0.92
C VAL A 208 -2.61 -12.75 -0.44
N GLN A 209 -2.57 -13.00 0.87
CA GLN A 209 -1.97 -14.22 1.42
C GLN A 209 -2.82 -15.46 1.13
N LYS A 210 -4.15 -15.36 1.18
CA LYS A 210 -5.04 -16.47 0.81
C LYS A 210 -4.85 -16.87 -0.64
N ALA A 211 -4.78 -15.88 -1.53
CA ALA A 211 -4.49 -16.11 -2.94
C ALA A 211 -3.11 -16.75 -3.15
N PHE A 212 -2.11 -16.40 -2.34
CA PHE A 212 -0.79 -17.04 -2.39
C PHE A 212 -0.85 -18.52 -1.98
N ALA A 213 -1.53 -18.84 -0.88
CA ALA A 213 -1.71 -20.22 -0.44
C ALA A 213 -2.48 -21.06 -1.49
N LEU A 214 -3.54 -20.51 -2.09
CA LEU A 214 -4.28 -21.13 -3.19
C LEU A 214 -3.38 -21.38 -4.41
N GLN A 215 -2.56 -20.40 -4.79
CA GLN A 215 -1.59 -20.54 -5.87
C GLN A 215 -0.61 -21.68 -5.60
N LYS A 216 -0.13 -21.82 -4.35
CA LYS A 216 0.79 -22.90 -3.95
C LYS A 216 0.16 -24.29 -3.99
N LEU A 217 -1.15 -24.39 -3.79
CA LEU A 217 -1.93 -25.63 -3.98
C LEU A 217 -2.29 -25.93 -5.45
N GLY A 218 -1.87 -25.09 -6.41
CA GLY A 218 -2.23 -25.25 -7.82
C GLY A 218 -3.65 -24.77 -8.18
N ARG A 219 -4.39 -24.17 -7.22
CA ARG A 219 -5.74 -23.60 -7.41
C ARG A 219 -5.65 -22.21 -8.04
N HIS A 220 -5.05 -22.16 -9.24
CA HIS A 220 -4.65 -20.91 -9.91
C HIS A 220 -5.83 -20.00 -10.26
N ASP A 221 -6.97 -20.55 -10.68
CA ASP A 221 -8.15 -19.75 -11.06
C ASP A 221 -8.74 -19.00 -9.87
N GLU A 222 -8.82 -19.65 -8.71
CA GLU A 222 -9.30 -19.06 -7.47
C GLU A 222 -8.33 -17.97 -6.96
N ALA A 223 -7.03 -18.25 -7.00
CA ALA A 223 -6.00 -17.27 -6.66
C ALA A 223 -6.06 -16.02 -7.57
N LEU A 224 -6.21 -16.23 -8.89
CA LEU A 224 -6.30 -15.13 -9.86
C LEU A 224 -7.56 -14.29 -9.67
N LYS A 225 -8.69 -14.90 -9.29
CA LYS A 225 -9.93 -14.17 -8.98
C LYS A 225 -9.70 -13.21 -7.81
N ILE A 226 -9.11 -13.69 -6.72
CA ILE A 226 -8.82 -12.87 -5.54
C ILE A 226 -7.80 -11.78 -5.87
N TYR A 227 -6.71 -12.12 -6.56
CA TYR A 227 -5.72 -11.12 -6.96
C TYR A 227 -6.30 -10.04 -7.88
N ALA A 228 -7.20 -10.38 -8.79
CA ALA A 228 -7.86 -9.42 -9.67
C ALA A 228 -8.77 -8.47 -8.88
N GLU A 229 -9.52 -8.99 -7.91
CA GLU A 229 -10.37 -8.21 -7.01
C GLU A 229 -9.55 -7.20 -6.18
N VAL A 230 -8.52 -7.67 -5.47
CA VAL A 230 -7.66 -6.78 -4.68
C VAL A 230 -6.93 -5.76 -5.57
N ASN A 231 -6.45 -6.17 -6.75
CA ASN A 231 -5.83 -5.24 -7.69
C ASN A 231 -6.80 -4.17 -8.22
N ALA A 232 -8.09 -4.46 -8.30
CA ALA A 232 -9.10 -3.49 -8.73
C ALA A 232 -9.39 -2.44 -7.65
N LYS A 233 -9.38 -2.84 -6.36
CA LYS A 233 -9.51 -1.93 -5.23
C LYS A 233 -8.28 -1.03 -5.05
N ASN A 234 -7.11 -1.47 -5.51
CA ASN A 234 -5.84 -0.73 -5.45
C ASN A 234 -5.54 -0.27 -4.01
N PRO A 235 -5.30 -1.24 -3.09
CA PRO A 235 -5.06 -0.94 -1.69
C PRO A 235 -3.87 0.00 -1.53
N SER A 236 -3.88 0.79 -0.47
CA SER A 236 -2.83 1.73 -0.10
C SER A 236 -1.60 1.04 0.52
N ASP A 237 -1.80 -0.09 1.22
CA ASP A 237 -0.73 -0.81 1.91
C ASP A 237 0.38 -1.28 0.97
N VAL A 238 1.62 -0.95 1.32
CA VAL A 238 2.79 -1.23 0.49
C VAL A 238 3.08 -2.73 0.43
N ASN A 239 2.90 -3.48 1.52
CA ASN A 239 3.19 -4.90 1.59
C ASN A 239 2.20 -5.73 0.76
N ALA A 240 0.91 -5.47 0.90
CA ALA A 240 -0.16 -6.10 0.14
C ALA A 240 0.04 -5.83 -1.36
N ARG A 241 0.29 -4.58 -1.76
CA ARG A 241 0.56 -4.23 -3.17
C ARG A 241 1.81 -4.90 -3.72
N ALA A 242 2.92 -4.87 -2.98
CA ALA A 242 4.17 -5.49 -3.43
C ALA A 242 3.98 -6.99 -3.67
N THR A 243 3.33 -7.67 -2.72
CA THR A 243 3.04 -9.11 -2.77
C THR A 243 2.10 -9.44 -3.92
N LEU A 244 1.00 -8.69 -4.06
CA LEU A 244 0.06 -8.80 -5.17
C LEU A 244 0.73 -8.65 -6.54
N LEU A 245 1.49 -7.57 -6.74
CA LEU A 245 2.13 -7.27 -8.03
C LEU A 245 3.20 -8.30 -8.42
N ASN A 246 3.87 -8.88 -7.42
CA ASN A 246 4.82 -9.96 -7.60
C ASN A 246 4.13 -11.27 -7.99
N ASN A 247 3.02 -11.61 -7.32
CA ASN A 247 2.41 -12.93 -7.41
C ASN A 247 1.42 -13.07 -8.57
N ILE A 248 0.56 -12.08 -8.82
CA ILE A 248 -0.54 -12.17 -9.82
C ILE A 248 -0.06 -12.58 -11.23
N GLN A 249 1.19 -12.24 -11.57
CA GLN A 249 1.77 -12.56 -12.86
C GLN A 249 2.36 -13.99 -12.90
N SER A 250 2.88 -14.49 -11.79
CA SER A 250 3.41 -15.86 -11.69
C SER A 250 2.32 -16.91 -11.57
N THR A 251 1.10 -16.52 -11.16
CA THR A 251 -0.06 -17.42 -11.10
C THR A 251 -0.59 -17.84 -12.48
N ARG A 252 -0.28 -17.08 -13.54
CA ARG A 252 -0.79 -17.34 -14.90
C ARG A 252 0.06 -18.41 -15.57
N ALA A 253 -0.58 -19.39 -16.24
CA ALA A 253 0.11 -20.41 -17.03
C ALA A 253 0.98 -19.80 -18.15
N GLU A 254 0.45 -18.81 -18.87
CA GLU A 254 1.18 -18.08 -19.90
C GLU A 254 1.20 -16.57 -19.61
N PRO A 255 2.20 -16.08 -18.85
CA PRO A 255 2.28 -14.68 -18.52
C PRO A 255 2.78 -13.85 -19.71
N ASN A 256 2.12 -12.70 -19.93
CA ASN A 256 2.61 -11.67 -20.83
C ASN A 256 3.85 -11.00 -20.20
N ILE A 257 5.03 -11.28 -20.75
CA ILE A 257 6.32 -10.80 -20.23
C ILE A 257 6.40 -9.27 -20.14
N SER A 258 5.72 -8.54 -21.04
CA SER A 258 5.69 -7.09 -20.98
C SER A 258 4.94 -6.61 -19.74
N ASP A 259 3.79 -7.23 -19.46
CA ASP A 259 2.96 -6.91 -18.30
C ASP A 259 3.66 -7.32 -17.00
N VAL A 260 4.29 -8.49 -16.96
CA VAL A 260 5.10 -8.93 -15.81
C VAL A 260 6.18 -7.91 -15.49
N ARG A 261 6.95 -7.50 -16.52
CA ARG A 261 8.00 -6.48 -16.34
C ARG A 261 7.43 -5.16 -15.85
N LYS A 262 6.26 -4.74 -16.35
CA LYS A 262 5.60 -3.49 -15.90
C LYS A 262 5.18 -3.57 -14.44
N LYS A 263 4.58 -4.69 -14.02
CA LYS A 263 4.10 -4.93 -12.65
C LYS A 263 5.27 -5.03 -11.65
N LEU A 264 6.33 -5.77 -11.97
CA LEU A 264 7.54 -5.84 -11.12
C LEU A 264 8.26 -4.48 -11.02
N LYS A 265 8.33 -3.72 -12.12
CA LYS A 265 8.84 -2.33 -12.07
C LYS A 265 8.00 -1.43 -11.16
N ALA A 266 6.68 -1.62 -11.12
CA ALA A 266 5.82 -0.86 -10.22
C ALA A 266 6.04 -1.27 -8.76
N ALA A 267 6.18 -2.56 -8.47
CA ALA A 267 6.49 -3.06 -7.12
C ALA A 267 7.83 -2.50 -6.60
N LEU A 268 8.87 -2.42 -7.44
CA LEU A 268 10.18 -1.87 -7.07
C LEU A 268 10.21 -0.36 -6.81
N LYS A 269 9.16 0.37 -7.22
CA LYS A 269 8.99 1.81 -6.94
C LYS A 269 8.30 2.08 -5.62
N LEU A 270 7.74 1.04 -4.98
CA LEU A 270 7.14 1.18 -3.67
C LEU A 270 8.21 1.51 -2.62
N ASP A 271 7.75 2.03 -1.48
CA ASP A 271 8.63 2.35 -0.36
C ASP A 271 9.30 1.08 0.16
N LYS A 272 10.60 0.95 -0.11
CA LYS A 272 11.40 -0.21 0.27
C LYS A 272 11.57 -0.32 1.78
N THR A 273 11.44 0.79 2.52
CA THR A 273 11.60 0.79 3.99
C THR A 273 10.48 0.02 4.69
N LYS A 274 9.34 -0.17 4.01
CA LYS A 274 8.19 -0.93 4.50
C LYS A 274 8.26 -2.43 4.17
N LEU A 275 9.24 -2.85 3.38
CA LEU A 275 9.42 -4.23 2.95
C LEU A 275 10.60 -4.87 3.70
N SER A 276 10.44 -6.12 4.13
CA SER A 276 11.54 -6.93 4.66
C SER A 276 12.67 -7.10 3.62
N LYS A 277 13.90 -7.33 4.07
CA LYS A 277 15.05 -7.64 3.21
C LYS A 277 14.77 -8.88 2.34
N ARG A 278 14.03 -9.87 2.85
CA ARG A 278 13.61 -11.05 2.08
C ARG A 278 12.71 -10.65 0.91
N GLN A 279 11.64 -9.86 1.15
CA GLN A 279 10.76 -9.37 0.08
C GLN A 279 11.52 -8.52 -0.93
N GLN A 280 12.40 -7.62 -0.47
CA GLN A 280 13.23 -6.78 -1.35
C GLN A 280 14.13 -7.63 -2.25
N ARG A 281 14.81 -8.64 -1.69
CA ARG A 281 15.64 -9.58 -2.46
C ARG A 281 14.80 -10.37 -3.47
N THR A 282 13.64 -10.87 -3.08
CA THR A 282 12.73 -11.61 -3.98
C THR A 282 12.28 -10.74 -5.16
N LEU A 283 11.85 -9.50 -4.91
CA LEU A 283 11.44 -8.58 -5.96
C LEU A 283 12.58 -8.26 -6.93
N ALA A 284 13.79 -8.02 -6.40
CA ALA A 284 14.97 -7.76 -7.21
C ALA A 284 15.34 -8.98 -8.07
N SER A 285 15.37 -10.18 -7.47
CA SER A 285 15.64 -11.44 -8.16
C SER A 285 14.63 -11.73 -9.26
N ASN A 286 13.33 -11.59 -8.97
CA ASN A 286 12.25 -11.81 -9.95
C ASN A 286 12.35 -10.84 -11.13
N GLN A 287 12.74 -9.59 -10.87
CA GLN A 287 12.95 -8.59 -11.91
C GLN A 287 14.11 -8.97 -12.85
N GLU A 288 15.23 -9.45 -12.32
CA GLU A 288 16.34 -9.92 -13.14
C GLU A 288 15.98 -11.19 -13.92
N LEU A 289 15.28 -12.14 -13.28
CA LEU A 289 14.81 -13.36 -13.91
C LEU A 289 13.95 -13.06 -15.14
N ILE A 290 13.02 -12.10 -15.04
CA ILE A 290 12.15 -11.71 -16.16
C ILE A 290 12.91 -11.08 -17.31
N LYS A 291 14.02 -10.37 -17.05
CA LYS A 291 14.89 -9.88 -18.14
C LYS A 291 15.55 -11.04 -18.87
N VAL A 292 16.02 -12.06 -18.15
CA VAL A 292 16.63 -13.27 -18.74
C VAL A 292 15.60 -14.03 -19.57
N ILE A 293 14.41 -14.31 -19.01
CA ILE A 293 13.31 -15.01 -19.70
C ILE A 293 12.93 -14.26 -20.98
N ALA A 294 12.84 -12.94 -20.94
CA ALA A 294 12.52 -12.13 -22.12
C ALA A 294 13.57 -12.27 -23.24
N LYS A 295 14.87 -12.26 -22.88
CA LYS A 295 15.96 -12.47 -23.85
C LYS A 295 15.91 -13.87 -24.46
N LEU A 296 15.64 -14.89 -23.65
CA LEU A 296 15.54 -16.28 -24.12
C LEU A 296 14.35 -16.47 -25.06
N ARG A 297 13.16 -15.98 -24.71
CA ARG A 297 11.97 -16.00 -25.60
C ARG A 297 12.23 -15.25 -26.91
N GLY A 298 12.92 -14.10 -26.84
CA GLY A 298 13.33 -13.36 -28.04
C GLY A 298 14.26 -14.15 -28.96
N ARG A 299 15.26 -14.84 -28.39
CA ARG A 299 16.17 -15.73 -29.14
C ARG A 299 15.43 -16.92 -29.76
N GLN A 300 14.53 -17.57 -29.01
CA GLN A 300 13.70 -18.67 -29.52
C GLN A 300 12.80 -18.22 -30.68
N ASN A 301 12.15 -17.06 -30.55
CA ASN A 301 11.32 -16.51 -31.61
C ASN A 301 12.14 -16.16 -32.87
N LYS A 302 13.37 -15.66 -32.71
CA LYS A 302 14.29 -15.43 -33.84
C LYS A 302 14.68 -16.74 -34.53
N LYS A 303 15.01 -17.79 -33.76
CA LYS A 303 15.30 -19.13 -34.31
C LYS A 303 14.09 -19.74 -35.02
N LYS A 304 12.90 -19.69 -34.42
CA LYS A 304 11.65 -20.16 -35.06
C LYS A 304 11.37 -19.44 -36.37
N LYS A 305 11.58 -18.12 -36.41
CA LYS A 305 11.43 -17.33 -37.64
C LYS A 305 12.45 -17.75 -38.70
N GLN A 306 13.71 -17.97 -38.32
CA GLN A 306 14.75 -18.43 -39.24
C GLN A 306 14.42 -19.81 -39.82
N ILE A 307 14.02 -20.78 -38.99
CA ILE A 307 13.59 -22.11 -39.46
C ILE A 307 12.36 -22.02 -40.37
N ALA A 308 11.40 -21.14 -40.06
CA ALA A 308 10.24 -20.91 -40.92
C ALA A 308 10.65 -20.30 -42.27
N ASP A 309 11.55 -19.33 -42.28
CA ASP A 309 12.08 -18.72 -43.50
C ASP A 309 12.86 -19.78 -44.32
N ASP A 310 13.69 -20.61 -43.68
CA ASP A 310 14.46 -21.68 -44.33
C ASP A 310 13.56 -22.79 -44.91
N THR A 311 12.49 -23.18 -44.20
CA THR A 311 11.50 -24.17 -44.68
C THR A 311 10.61 -23.61 -45.79
N GLU A 312 10.25 -22.31 -45.75
CA GLU A 312 9.57 -21.63 -46.87
C GLU A 312 10.45 -21.58 -48.13
N ILE A 313 11.78 -21.40 -47.97
CA ILE A 313 12.75 -21.48 -49.08
C ILE A 313 12.78 -22.90 -49.67
N VAL A 314 12.84 -23.94 -48.83
CA VAL A 314 12.91 -25.35 -49.28
C VAL A 314 11.60 -25.83 -49.93
N THR A 315 10.43 -25.39 -49.43
CA THR A 315 9.11 -25.78 -49.99
C THR A 315 8.72 -25.00 -51.25
N GLY A 316 9.60 -24.16 -51.81
CA GLY A 316 9.36 -23.40 -53.04
C GLY A 316 8.30 -22.30 -52.92
N LYS A 317 7.67 -22.13 -51.75
CA LYS A 317 6.70 -21.08 -51.45
C LYS A 317 7.43 -19.81 -51.03
N LEU A 318 8.32 -19.29 -51.89
CA LEU A 318 8.88 -17.96 -51.69
C LEU A 318 7.72 -16.96 -51.66
N LYS A 319 7.44 -16.36 -50.50
CA LYS A 319 6.63 -15.13 -50.44
C LYS A 319 7.20 -14.20 -51.50
N THR A 320 6.43 -13.91 -52.54
CA THR A 320 6.79 -12.90 -53.53
C THR A 320 7.00 -11.60 -52.74
N ARG A 321 8.26 -11.28 -52.41
CA ARG A 321 8.63 -9.99 -51.82
C ARG A 321 7.95 -8.97 -52.70
N LYS A 322 7.06 -8.15 -52.14
CA LYS A 322 6.38 -7.09 -52.90
C LYS A 322 7.47 -6.26 -53.58
N ARG A 323 7.75 -6.55 -54.86
CA ARG A 323 8.70 -5.78 -55.67
C ARG A 323 8.20 -4.34 -55.57
N LYS A 324 9.08 -3.41 -55.18
CA LYS A 324 8.71 -1.98 -55.21
C LYS A 324 8.16 -1.72 -56.62
N ARG A 325 6.87 -1.41 -56.72
CA ARG A 325 6.24 -1.14 -58.02
C ARG A 325 7.01 0.02 -58.65
N LYS A 326 7.31 -0.07 -59.96
CA LYS A 326 7.92 1.05 -60.69
C LYS A 326 7.03 2.28 -60.46
N ILE A 327 7.64 3.44 -60.19
CA ILE A 327 6.90 4.69 -60.04
C ILE A 327 6.26 4.98 -61.41
N ILE A 328 4.93 4.89 -61.49
CA ILE A 328 4.19 5.26 -62.69
C ILE A 328 4.02 6.78 -62.66
N LEU A 329 4.62 7.47 -63.61
CA LEU A 329 4.43 8.91 -63.79
C LEU A 329 2.97 9.16 -64.24
N PRO A 330 2.32 10.25 -63.79
CA PRO A 330 0.97 10.61 -64.23
C PRO A 330 0.88 10.73 -65.76
N LYS A 331 -0.29 10.43 -66.32
CA LYS A 331 -0.52 10.34 -67.78
C LYS A 331 -0.32 11.65 -68.55
N CYS A 332 -0.15 12.78 -67.86
CA CYS A 332 0.08 14.11 -68.41
C CYS A 332 1.40 14.74 -67.89
N TYR A 333 2.42 13.91 -67.66
CA TYR A 333 3.76 14.40 -67.28
C TYR A 333 4.44 15.03 -68.50
N ASP A 334 4.51 16.36 -68.52
CA ASP A 334 5.31 17.11 -69.48
C ASP A 334 6.71 17.37 -68.87
N PRO A 335 7.79 16.82 -69.45
CA PRO A 335 9.15 16.98 -68.94
C PRO A 335 9.69 18.41 -69.10
N THR A 336 9.01 19.28 -69.87
CA THR A 336 9.42 20.67 -70.09
C THR A 336 8.70 21.67 -69.20
N ALA A 337 7.67 21.24 -68.46
CA ALA A 337 6.97 22.10 -67.51
C ALA A 337 7.86 22.40 -66.30
N VAL A 338 8.11 23.68 -66.04
CA VAL A 338 8.87 24.12 -64.87
C VAL A 338 8.13 23.66 -63.60
N PRO A 339 8.77 22.86 -62.73
CA PRO A 339 8.13 22.40 -61.50
C PRO A 339 7.68 23.60 -60.66
N ASP A 340 6.46 23.53 -60.12
CA ASP A 340 5.91 24.54 -59.22
C ASP A 340 6.93 24.91 -58.11
N PRO A 341 7.39 26.17 -58.04
CA PRO A 341 8.41 26.59 -57.08
C PRO A 341 7.93 26.47 -55.62
N GLU A 342 6.62 26.38 -55.38
CA GLU A 342 6.03 26.18 -54.05
C GLU A 342 5.76 24.70 -53.74
N ARG A 343 6.29 23.76 -54.54
CA ARG A 343 6.10 22.32 -54.34
C ARG A 343 6.63 21.79 -53.01
N TRP A 344 7.66 22.42 -52.45
CA TRP A 344 8.24 22.05 -51.16
C TRP A 344 7.38 22.52 -49.99
N LEU A 345 6.48 23.48 -50.20
CA LEU A 345 5.55 23.93 -49.18
C LEU A 345 4.42 22.90 -48.98
N PRO A 346 4.01 22.66 -47.72
CA PRO A 346 2.76 21.97 -47.41
C PRO A 346 1.62 22.54 -48.25
N LYS A 347 0.71 21.68 -48.73
CA LYS A 347 -0.36 22.08 -49.67
C LYS A 347 -1.19 23.27 -49.18
N GLN A 348 -1.29 23.49 -47.86
CA GLN A 348 -2.05 24.58 -47.27
C GLN A 348 -1.36 25.96 -47.34
N GLU A 349 -0.04 25.95 -47.56
CA GLU A 349 0.83 27.14 -47.58
C GLU A 349 1.16 27.60 -49.01
N ARG A 350 0.65 26.90 -50.02
CA ARG A 350 0.83 27.26 -51.43
C ARG A 350 -0.12 28.40 -51.80
N SER A 351 0.34 29.36 -52.58
CA SER A 351 -0.43 30.48 -53.13
C SER A 351 -1.66 30.03 -53.93
N THR A 352 -1.61 28.85 -54.55
CA THR A 352 -2.75 28.24 -55.27
C THR A 352 -3.80 27.59 -54.34
N TYR A 353 -3.52 27.48 -53.05
CA TYR A 353 -4.41 26.82 -52.09
C TYR A 353 -5.58 27.72 -51.68
N LYS A 354 -6.73 27.49 -52.30
CA LYS A 354 -8.01 28.00 -51.80
C LYS A 354 -8.56 27.08 -50.72
N LYS A 355 -8.39 27.47 -49.46
CA LYS A 355 -8.99 26.79 -48.30
C LYS A 355 -10.52 26.81 -48.48
N LYS A 356 -11.15 25.66 -48.71
CA LYS A 356 -12.62 25.53 -48.69
C LYS A 356 -13.07 25.82 -47.27
N LEU A 357 -13.55 27.04 -47.02
CA LEU A 357 -14.19 27.40 -45.77
C LEU A 357 -15.52 26.65 -45.69
N ASN A 358 -15.50 25.46 -45.11
CA ASN A 358 -16.72 24.81 -44.65
C ASN A 358 -17.28 25.66 -43.51
N LYS A 359 -18.30 26.47 -43.82
CA LYS A 359 -19.00 27.41 -42.92
C LYS A 359 -19.67 26.75 -41.69
N LYS A 360 -19.44 25.44 -41.45
CA LYS A 360 -20.08 24.63 -40.40
C LYS A 360 -19.21 24.28 -39.19
N PHE A 361 -17.95 24.73 -39.12
CA PHE A 361 -17.05 24.42 -38.00
C PHE A 361 -16.30 25.63 -37.42
N LYS A 362 -16.85 26.85 -37.57
CA LYS A 362 -16.23 28.06 -37.00
C LYS A 362 -16.48 28.23 -35.49
N ASP A 363 -17.40 27.48 -34.90
CA ASP A 363 -17.82 27.64 -33.49
C ASP A 363 -17.42 26.51 -32.53
N ARG A 364 -16.39 25.71 -32.84
CA ARG A 364 -16.02 24.56 -31.97
C ARG A 364 -14.56 24.43 -31.56
N ASP A 365 -13.73 25.46 -31.75
CA ASP A 365 -12.38 25.46 -31.19
C ASP A 365 -11.94 26.85 -30.69
N VAL A 366 -12.78 27.43 -29.83
CA VAL A 366 -12.32 28.40 -28.83
C VAL A 366 -12.41 27.70 -27.48
N GLY A 367 -11.26 27.40 -26.87
CA GLY A 367 -11.16 27.01 -25.46
C GLY A 367 -10.80 25.54 -25.19
N ARG A 368 -9.52 25.20 -25.38
CA ARG A 368 -8.84 24.23 -24.50
C ARG A 368 -7.49 24.78 -24.09
N GLY A 369 -7.53 25.54 -23.00
CA GLY A 369 -6.36 26.04 -22.30
C GLY A 369 -5.54 24.92 -21.66
N THR A 370 -4.29 25.30 -21.41
CA THR A 370 -3.25 24.61 -20.68
C THR A 370 -3.70 24.26 -19.25
N GLN A 371 -3.76 22.98 -18.89
CA GLN A 371 -3.89 22.59 -17.49
C GLN A 371 -2.51 22.73 -16.81
N GLY A 372 -2.44 23.73 -15.95
CA GLY A 372 -1.34 23.99 -15.04
C GLY A 372 -1.42 23.16 -13.75
N ALA A 373 -0.43 23.42 -12.91
CA ALA A 373 -0.06 22.76 -11.68
C ALA A 373 -1.04 22.93 -10.50
N ALA A 374 -0.99 21.96 -9.58
CA ALA A 374 -1.10 22.13 -8.12
C ALA A 374 -0.38 20.90 -7.50
N ALA A 375 0.73 21.10 -6.77
CA ALA A 375 0.80 21.11 -5.31
C ALA A 375 0.11 19.85 -4.71
N GLY A 376 0.83 18.90 -4.10
CA GLY A 376 1.65 19.13 -2.91
C GLY A 376 0.79 18.85 -1.68
N ILE A 377 1.31 18.03 -0.76
CA ILE A 377 0.75 17.60 0.54
C ILE A 377 -0.03 16.28 0.49
N ALA A 378 0.68 15.18 0.80
CA ALA A 378 0.12 13.99 1.47
C ALA A 378 1.29 13.13 1.98
N SER A 379 1.93 13.57 3.05
CA SER A 379 2.80 12.71 3.87
C SER A 379 2.66 13.11 5.33
N ASP A 380 1.52 12.80 5.94
CA ASP A 380 1.44 12.75 7.39
C ASP A 380 0.22 11.95 7.87
N LYS A 381 0.34 10.63 7.90
CA LYS A 381 -0.49 9.70 8.69
C LYS A 381 0.28 8.40 8.89
N MET A 382 1.20 8.38 9.85
CA MET A 382 1.62 7.18 10.59
C MET A 382 2.28 7.65 11.89
N ASP A 383 1.45 8.00 12.85
CA ASP A 383 1.84 8.29 14.24
C ASP A 383 0.82 7.64 15.17
N TYR A 384 1.16 6.46 15.72
CA TYR A 384 0.36 5.75 16.71
C TYR A 384 0.68 6.24 18.14
N SER A 385 0.55 7.55 18.37
CA SER A 385 0.60 8.15 19.72
C SER A 385 -0.77 8.61 20.24
N LYS A 386 -1.87 8.17 19.60
CA LYS A 386 -3.23 8.33 20.13
C LYS A 386 -4.00 7.02 20.08
N ALA A 387 -3.65 6.11 20.97
CA ALA A 387 -4.60 5.13 21.49
C ALA A 387 -4.64 5.32 23.00
N SER A 388 -5.86 5.52 23.49
CA SER A 388 -6.10 5.91 24.85
C SER A 388 -7.55 5.54 25.14
N PRO A 389 -7.78 4.51 25.98
CA PRO A 389 -9.09 3.90 26.12
C PRO A 389 -10.08 4.85 26.79
N ALA A 390 -11.31 4.84 26.28
CA ALA A 390 -12.48 5.43 26.93
C ALA A 390 -13.00 4.49 28.03
N PRO A 391 -13.69 5.01 29.07
CA PRO A 391 -13.90 4.31 30.35
C PRO A 391 -14.90 3.15 30.26
N PRO A 392 -14.89 2.20 31.22
CA PRO A 392 -15.85 1.11 31.26
C PRO A 392 -17.24 1.65 31.63
N HIS A 393 -18.16 1.61 30.67
CA HIS A 393 -19.58 1.76 30.95
C HIS A 393 -20.08 0.50 31.66
N LYS A 394 -20.56 0.67 32.89
CA LYS A 394 -21.26 -0.35 33.66
C LYS A 394 -22.46 -0.86 32.87
N SER A 395 -22.52 -2.17 32.64
CA SER A 395 -23.75 -2.86 32.23
C SER A 395 -24.82 -2.70 33.32
N PRO A 396 -26.08 -2.38 32.98
CA PRO A 396 -27.20 -2.76 33.82
C PRO A 396 -27.72 -4.13 33.39
N ALA A 397 -27.92 -4.97 34.41
CA ALA A 397 -28.64 -6.23 34.30
C ALA A 397 -30.11 -6.03 33.88
N THR A 398 -30.62 -7.08 33.25
CA THR A 398 -32.02 -7.46 32.97
C THR A 398 -33.10 -6.84 33.87
N ALA A 399 -34.13 -6.25 33.25
CA ALA A 399 -35.53 -6.32 33.71
C ALA A 399 -36.54 -5.87 32.62
N ALA A 400 -37.47 -6.78 32.31
CA ALA A 400 -38.90 -6.64 32.01
C ALA A 400 -39.45 -5.47 31.13
N SER A 401 -40.13 -5.87 30.04
CA SER A 401 -41.30 -5.18 29.44
C SER A 401 -42.44 -5.01 30.47
N PRO A 402 -43.39 -4.04 30.37
CA PRO A 402 -44.27 -3.89 29.19
C PRO A 402 -44.86 -2.49 28.85
N ALA A 403 -45.56 -2.49 27.71
CA ALA A 403 -46.83 -1.79 27.41
C ALA A 403 -46.84 -0.56 26.48
N GLN A 404 -47.83 -0.65 25.57
CA GLN A 404 -48.30 0.18 24.46
C GLN A 404 -48.84 1.58 24.84
N ALA A 405 -48.77 2.52 23.89
CA ALA A 405 -49.78 3.52 23.46
C ALA A 405 -49.05 4.64 22.68
N ALA A 406 -49.58 5.38 21.70
CA ALA A 406 -50.74 5.38 20.81
C ALA A 406 -50.46 6.45 19.73
N GLU A 407 -51.26 6.46 18.66
CA GLU A 407 -51.12 7.24 17.41
C GLU A 407 -51.31 8.78 17.51
N GLY A 408 -50.80 9.50 16.49
CA GLY A 408 -51.18 10.90 16.14
C GLY A 408 -50.40 11.47 14.93
N PRO A 409 -50.95 12.41 14.11
CA PRO A 409 -51.09 12.16 12.66
C PRO A 409 -50.27 13.03 11.66
N ARG A 410 -49.92 12.38 10.54
CA ARG A 410 -50.11 12.73 9.11
C ARG A 410 -50.11 14.22 8.65
N GLN A 411 -49.16 14.61 7.80
CA GLN A 411 -49.39 15.47 6.62
C GLN A 411 -48.60 15.01 5.39
N LYS A 412 -49.29 14.99 4.24
CA LYS A 412 -48.82 14.60 2.90
C LYS A 412 -48.54 15.85 2.06
N GLY A 413 -47.58 15.78 1.14
CA GLY A 413 -47.40 16.66 -0.02
C GLY A 413 -46.75 15.89 -1.19
N PRO A 414 -46.99 16.26 -2.47
CA PRO A 414 -47.43 15.27 -3.48
C PRO A 414 -46.37 14.79 -4.49
N ALA A 415 -46.70 13.65 -5.10
CA ALA A 415 -46.02 13.01 -6.22
C ALA A 415 -46.40 13.61 -7.59
N GLY A 416 -45.42 13.87 -8.44
CA GLY A 416 -45.58 14.18 -9.86
C GLY A 416 -45.23 12.98 -10.74
N LYS A 417 -46.20 12.53 -11.56
CA LYS A 417 -46.15 11.37 -12.47
C LYS A 417 -45.51 11.69 -13.84
N PRO A 418 -45.15 10.66 -14.63
CA PRO A 418 -44.21 10.71 -15.76
C PRO A 418 -44.86 11.04 -17.11
N LYS A 419 -44.06 11.42 -18.12
CA LYS A 419 -44.50 11.55 -19.51
C LYS A 419 -43.81 10.57 -20.46
N ASN A 420 -44.70 9.83 -21.12
CA ASN A 420 -44.64 8.81 -22.16
C ASN A 420 -43.55 8.83 -23.25
N ALA A 421 -43.25 7.60 -23.65
CA ALA A 421 -42.60 7.16 -24.88
C ALA A 421 -43.32 7.54 -26.18
N LYS A 422 -42.56 7.57 -27.28
CA LYS A 422 -43.06 7.29 -28.65
C LYS A 422 -42.10 6.35 -29.39
N LYS A 423 -42.73 5.45 -30.15
CA LYS A 423 -42.24 4.21 -30.77
C LYS A 423 -42.20 4.38 -32.30
N LYS A 424 -41.52 3.44 -32.97
CA LYS A 424 -41.52 3.09 -34.42
C LYS A 424 -40.55 3.89 -35.31
N GLY A 425 -39.86 3.30 -36.28
CA GLY A 425 -39.94 1.95 -36.83
C GLY A 425 -38.77 1.66 -37.79
N GLY A 426 -38.54 0.38 -38.09
CA GLY A 426 -37.45 -0.08 -38.96
C GLY A 426 -37.74 0.03 -40.45
N LYS A 427 -36.69 -0.20 -41.25
CA LYS A 427 -36.77 -0.89 -42.55
C LYS A 427 -35.37 -1.30 -43.02
N ASN A 428 -35.24 -2.59 -43.32
CA ASN A 428 -34.23 -3.21 -44.17
C ASN A 428 -34.19 -2.61 -45.58
N ARG A 429 -33.04 -2.83 -46.26
CA ARG A 429 -32.77 -3.06 -47.71
C ARG A 429 -31.42 -2.41 -48.05
N PHE A 430 -30.47 -2.99 -48.78
CA PHE A 430 -30.34 -4.24 -49.53
C PHE A 430 -28.85 -4.64 -49.48
#